data_AF-A0A960Q4S9-F1
#
_entry.id   AF-A0A960Q4S9-F1
#
_cell.length_a   1.000
_cell.length_b   1.000
_cell.length_c   1.000
_cell.angle_alpha   90.00
_cell.angle_beta   90.00
_cell.angle_gamma   90.00
#
_symmetry.space_group_name_H-M   'P 1'
#
loop_
_entity.id
_entity.type
_entity.pdbx_description
1 polymer ?
#
loop_
_entity_poly.entity_id
_entity_poly.type
_entity_poly.pdbx_seq_one_letter_code
_entity_poly.pdbx_strand_id
1 'polypeptide(L)'
;MLLSVIIPVYNEEKTLPLLLERVLAVPVQKEVVLVDDGSQDGTRDLLKSLEKPGIRVFLQDRNYGKGAAIRRGIQEAVGDVIIIQDADLEYDPNEYPKLLSPILDGRADVVYGSRFAGGECHRVLYFWHSVGNKFLTMLSNMFTNLNLTDMETCYKVMKKEVALSFKIEENRFGMEPEITAKIAKGKWRIYEVGISYSGRTYEEGKKIGWKDGVRAIICILKYNLFR
;
A
#
# COMPACT_ATOMS: atom_id res chain seq x y z
N MET A 1 2.21 -17.44 11.88
CA MET A 1 2.22 -16.61 10.67
C MET A 1 2.85 -15.28 11.03
N LEU A 2 3.93 -14.90 10.37
CA LEU A 2 4.62 -13.62 10.55
C LEU A 2 4.15 -12.62 9.50
N LEU A 3 3.76 -11.42 9.91
CA LEU A 3 3.40 -10.30 9.02
C LEU A 3 4.61 -9.41 8.73
N SER A 4 4.91 -9.14 7.47
CA SER A 4 5.84 -8.07 7.06
C SER A 4 5.09 -6.79 6.76
N VAL A 5 5.28 -5.76 7.60
CA VAL A 5 4.73 -4.42 7.38
C VAL A 5 5.74 -3.58 6.61
N ILE A 6 5.50 -3.37 5.32
CA ILE A 6 6.38 -2.56 4.46
C ILE A 6 5.90 -1.12 4.52
N ILE A 7 6.80 -0.23 4.96
CA ILE A 7 6.52 1.21 5.08
C ILE A 7 7.49 1.97 4.18
N PRO A 8 7.05 2.43 2.98
CA PRO A 8 7.83 3.39 2.20
C PRO A 8 7.82 4.76 2.90
N VAL A 9 8.98 5.38 3.03
CA VAL A 9 9.16 6.63 3.75
C VAL A 9 9.82 7.67 2.85
N TYR A 10 9.21 8.85 2.72
CA TYR A 10 9.82 9.99 2.04
C TYR A 10 9.36 11.31 2.67
N ASN A 11 10.28 11.95 3.40
CA ASN A 11 10.05 13.18 4.15
C ASN A 11 8.84 13.10 5.09
N GLU A 12 8.92 12.24 6.11
CA GLU A 12 7.84 12.00 7.08
C GLU A 12 8.36 12.03 8.53
N GLU A 13 9.36 12.88 8.81
CA GLU A 13 10.01 13.01 10.13
C GLU A 13 8.97 13.19 11.26
N LYS A 14 7.91 13.95 10.98
CA LYS A 14 6.87 14.31 11.96
C LYS A 14 5.86 13.20 12.25
N THR A 15 5.53 12.36 11.27
CA THR A 15 4.45 11.36 11.40
C THR A 15 4.96 9.97 11.67
N LEU A 16 6.18 9.65 11.22
CA LEU A 16 6.78 8.34 11.36
C LEU A 16 6.84 7.83 12.82
N PRO A 17 7.21 8.63 13.84
CA PRO A 17 7.25 8.15 15.22
C PRO A 17 5.89 7.66 15.73
N LEU A 18 4.85 8.47 15.53
CA LEU A 18 3.48 8.14 15.95
C LEU A 18 2.93 6.95 15.16
N LEU A 19 3.23 6.87 13.86
CA LEU A 19 2.82 5.72 13.06
C LEU A 19 3.47 4.44 13.58
N LEU A 20 4.77 4.46 13.85
CA LEU A 20 5.48 3.29 14.36
C LEU A 20 4.94 2.84 15.71
N GLU A 21 4.61 3.76 16.61
CA GLU A 21 3.94 3.44 17.86
C GLU A 21 2.64 2.65 17.61
N ARG A 22 1.77 3.16 16.72
CA ARG A 22 0.51 2.50 16.34
C ARG A 22 0.75 1.14 15.70
N VAL A 23 1.67 1.05 14.75
CA VAL A 23 2.02 -0.20 14.05
C VAL A 23 2.52 -1.24 15.06
N LEU A 24 3.40 -0.87 15.98
CA LEU A 24 3.96 -1.80 16.97
C LEU A 24 2.92 -2.26 17.99
N ALA A 25 2.00 -1.39 18.39
CA ALA A 25 0.95 -1.69 19.37
C ALA A 25 -0.07 -2.75 18.91
N VAL A 26 -0.22 -2.97 17.59
CA VAL A 26 -1.15 -3.98 17.06
C VAL A 26 -0.79 -5.39 17.57
N PRO A 27 -1.69 -6.20 18.13
CA PRO A 27 -1.35 -7.52 18.69
C PRO A 27 -1.23 -8.61 17.60
N VAL A 28 -0.31 -8.42 16.65
CA VAL A 28 0.00 -9.36 15.56
C VAL A 28 1.50 -9.62 15.54
N GLN A 29 1.92 -10.87 15.39
CA GLN A 29 3.34 -11.18 15.22
C GLN A 29 3.83 -10.59 13.89
N LYS A 30 4.75 -9.62 13.96
CA LYS A 30 5.15 -8.84 12.80
C LYS A 30 6.62 -8.46 12.81
N GLU A 31 7.12 -8.15 11.63
CA GLU A 31 8.28 -7.31 11.42
C GLU A 31 7.86 -6.02 10.71
N VAL A 32 8.69 -4.98 10.85
CA VAL A 32 8.53 -3.71 10.16
C VAL A 32 9.73 -3.50 9.24
N VAL A 33 9.45 -3.28 7.96
CA VAL A 33 10.45 -3.04 6.91
C VAL A 33 10.29 -1.59 6.46
N LEU A 34 11.14 -0.71 7.01
CA LEU A 34 11.17 0.71 6.67
C LEU A 34 12.07 0.91 5.45
N VAL A 35 11.55 1.52 4.39
CA VAL A 35 12.34 1.82 3.18
C VAL A 35 12.34 3.33 2.94
N ASP A 36 13.46 3.98 3.23
CA ASP A 36 13.65 5.40 2.93
C ASP A 36 13.90 5.59 1.42
N ASP A 37 13.04 6.39 0.79
CA ASP A 37 13.10 6.75 -0.61
C ASP A 37 13.83 8.09 -0.81
N GLY A 38 14.96 8.26 -0.13
CA GLY A 38 15.85 9.41 -0.33
C GLY A 38 15.43 10.69 0.39
N SER A 39 14.97 10.60 1.64
CA SER A 39 14.50 11.77 2.41
C SER A 39 15.62 12.79 2.69
N GLN A 40 15.21 14.05 2.84
CA GLN A 40 16.11 15.21 3.05
C GLN A 40 15.72 16.10 4.25
N ASP A 41 14.68 15.72 5.00
CA ASP A 41 14.08 16.50 6.07
C ASP A 41 14.48 16.04 7.48
N GLY A 42 15.55 15.25 7.64
CA GLY A 42 15.92 14.62 8.91
C GLY A 42 15.35 13.21 9.13
N THR A 43 14.39 12.77 8.31
CA THR A 43 13.82 11.40 8.41
C THR A 43 14.88 10.30 8.37
N ARG A 44 15.94 10.46 7.57
CA ARG A 44 17.03 9.47 7.48
C ARG A 44 17.78 9.27 8.79
N ASP A 45 17.99 10.32 9.56
CA ASP A 45 18.71 10.22 10.84
C ASP A 45 17.80 9.64 11.93
N LEU A 46 16.52 10.02 11.92
CA LEU A 46 15.49 9.36 12.73
C LEU A 46 15.47 7.84 12.44
N LEU A 47 15.43 7.43 11.18
CA LEU A 47 15.38 6.02 10.79
C LEU A 47 16.56 5.18 11.32
N LYS A 48 17.79 5.71 11.31
CA LYS A 48 18.96 5.00 11.87
C LYS A 48 18.78 4.68 13.36
N SER A 49 18.10 5.55 14.11
CA SER A 49 17.84 5.35 15.55
C SER A 49 16.74 4.32 15.84
N LEU A 50 15.94 3.94 14.82
CA LEU A 50 14.77 3.08 14.98
C LEU A 50 15.07 1.59 14.73
N GLU A 51 16.26 1.27 14.23
CA GLU A 51 16.67 -0.10 13.95
C GLU A 51 16.84 -0.91 15.24
N LYS A 52 16.07 -2.00 15.34
CA LYS A 52 16.05 -2.90 16.51
C LYS A 52 15.42 -4.24 16.13
N PRO A 53 15.48 -5.29 16.95
CA PRO A 53 14.80 -6.55 16.67
C PRO A 53 13.32 -6.33 16.29
N GLY A 54 12.93 -6.81 15.10
CA GLY A 54 11.60 -6.61 14.53
C GLY A 54 11.41 -5.34 13.68
N ILE A 55 12.40 -4.43 13.60
CA ILE A 55 12.38 -3.26 12.71
C ILE A 55 13.67 -3.22 11.91
N ARG A 56 13.56 -3.31 10.58
CA ARG A 56 14.69 -3.24 9.65
C ARG A 56 14.57 -1.99 8.79
N VAL A 57 15.70 -1.33 8.55
CA VAL A 57 15.77 -0.04 7.86
C VAL A 57 16.61 -0.16 6.60
N PHE A 58 16.05 0.31 5.49
CA PHE A 58 16.66 0.24 4.18
C PHE A 58 16.70 1.61 3.53
N LEU A 59 17.90 2.17 3.37
CA LEU A 59 18.09 3.50 2.78
C LEU A 59 18.36 3.41 1.28
N GLN A 60 17.56 4.07 0.45
CA GLN A 60 17.89 4.24 -0.98
C GLN A 60 18.79 5.47 -1.15
N ASP A 61 19.65 5.48 -2.17
CA ASP A 61 20.62 6.56 -2.41
C ASP A 61 19.94 7.87 -2.82
N ARG A 62 18.84 7.78 -3.56
CA ARG A 62 18.01 8.90 -4.02
C ARG A 62 16.52 8.53 -4.03
N ASN A 63 15.67 9.52 -4.32
CA ASN A 63 14.24 9.29 -4.54
C ASN A 63 13.99 8.61 -5.89
N TYR A 64 13.52 7.37 -5.85
CA TYR A 64 13.05 6.61 -7.00
C TYR A 64 11.52 6.61 -7.09
N GLY A 65 10.84 6.76 -5.95
CA GLY A 65 9.39 6.78 -5.80
C GLY A 65 8.86 5.60 -4.98
N LYS A 66 7.60 5.74 -4.52
CA LYS A 66 6.87 4.78 -3.68
C LYS A 66 6.94 3.33 -4.19
N GLY A 67 6.78 3.12 -5.50
CA GLY A 67 6.82 1.79 -6.12
C GLY A 67 8.19 1.13 -6.06
N ALA A 68 9.27 1.90 -6.16
CA ALA A 68 10.61 1.37 -5.97
C ALA A 68 10.87 0.99 -4.51
N ALA A 69 10.44 1.82 -3.56
CA ALA A 69 10.56 1.55 -2.14
C ALA A 69 9.78 0.29 -1.71
N ILE A 70 8.53 0.14 -2.17
CA ILE A 70 7.73 -1.06 -1.90
C ILE A 70 8.33 -2.30 -2.55
N ARG A 71 8.81 -2.20 -3.80
CA ARG A 71 9.50 -3.30 -4.48
C ARG A 71 10.69 -3.80 -3.67
N ARG A 72 11.52 -2.89 -3.15
CA ARG A 72 12.62 -3.24 -2.26
C ARG A 72 12.10 -3.88 -0.97
N GLY A 73 11.09 -3.29 -0.34
CA GLY A 73 10.48 -3.84 0.88
C GLY A 73 9.97 -5.28 0.71
N ILE A 74 9.36 -5.60 -0.43
CA ILE A 74 8.87 -6.96 -0.75
C ILE A 74 10.03 -7.95 -0.85
N GLN A 75 11.15 -7.54 -1.46
CA GLN A 75 12.34 -8.39 -1.59
C GLN A 75 13.00 -8.66 -0.24
N GLU A 76 12.99 -7.68 0.66
CA GLU A 76 13.61 -7.80 1.97
C GLU A 76 12.72 -8.53 2.98
N ALA A 77 11.39 -8.52 2.79
CA ALA A 77 10.41 -9.12 3.70
C ALA A 77 10.66 -10.61 3.98
N VAL A 78 10.68 -11.00 5.26
CA VAL A 78 10.86 -12.39 5.71
C VAL A 78 9.56 -13.06 6.16
N GLY A 79 8.50 -12.29 6.44
CA GLY A 79 7.19 -12.78 6.85
C GLY A 79 6.44 -13.59 5.78
N ASP A 80 5.43 -14.34 6.23
CA ASP A 80 4.59 -15.19 5.39
C ASP A 80 3.54 -14.38 4.59
N VAL A 81 3.15 -13.23 5.15
CA VAL A 81 2.17 -12.30 4.59
C VAL A 81 2.77 -10.91 4.60
N ILE A 82 2.50 -10.14 3.55
CA ILE A 82 2.98 -8.78 3.37
C ILE A 82 1.79 -7.83 3.44
N ILE A 83 1.96 -6.71 4.11
CA ILE A 83 1.06 -5.55 4.06
C ILE A 83 1.86 -4.29 3.74
N ILE A 84 1.30 -3.43 2.88
CA ILE A 84 1.85 -2.11 2.59
C ILE A 84 1.17 -1.09 3.50
N GLN A 85 1.94 -0.25 4.18
CA GLN A 85 1.47 0.79 5.09
C GLN A 85 2.10 2.13 4.73
N ASP A 86 1.30 3.15 4.45
CA ASP A 86 1.81 4.49 4.21
C ASP A 86 2.27 5.18 5.50
N ALA A 87 3.30 6.02 5.38
CA ALA A 87 3.96 6.71 6.49
C ALA A 87 3.19 7.93 7.06
N ASP A 88 2.00 8.20 6.52
CA ASP A 88 1.33 9.50 6.60
C ASP A 88 0.15 9.59 7.59
N LEU A 89 -0.10 8.51 8.34
CA LEU A 89 -1.19 8.34 9.32
C LEU A 89 -2.61 8.33 8.72
N GLU A 90 -2.76 8.27 7.40
CA GLU A 90 -4.08 8.25 6.76
C GLU A 90 -4.82 6.92 6.98
N TYR A 91 -4.07 5.83 7.16
CA TYR A 91 -4.59 4.49 7.40
C TYR A 91 -4.34 4.04 8.85
N ASP A 92 -5.30 3.32 9.45
CA ASP A 92 -5.21 2.86 10.85
C ASP A 92 -4.59 1.45 10.96
N PRO A 93 -3.42 1.27 11.61
CA PRO A 93 -2.83 -0.05 11.82
C PRO A 93 -3.69 -1.01 12.65
N ASN A 94 -4.61 -0.51 13.47
CA ASN A 94 -5.54 -1.37 14.24
C ASN A 94 -6.45 -2.22 13.35
N GLU A 95 -6.49 -1.94 12.06
CA GLU A 95 -7.25 -2.67 11.06
C GLU A 95 -6.50 -3.88 10.48
N TYR A 96 -5.23 -4.10 10.83
CA TYR A 96 -4.48 -5.27 10.34
C TYR A 96 -5.18 -6.60 10.67
N PRO A 97 -5.70 -6.85 11.90
CA PRO A 97 -6.37 -8.11 12.20
C PRO A 97 -7.54 -8.41 11.26
N LYS A 98 -8.39 -7.41 10.95
CA LYS A 98 -9.51 -7.60 10.02
C LYS A 98 -9.05 -7.83 8.59
N LEU A 99 -7.98 -7.17 8.15
CA LEU A 99 -7.41 -7.37 6.82
C LEU A 99 -6.75 -8.76 6.67
N LEU A 100 -6.18 -9.30 7.75
CA LEU A 100 -5.54 -10.61 7.76
C LEU A 100 -6.52 -11.78 7.89
N SER A 101 -7.70 -11.56 8.49
CA SER A 101 -8.68 -12.61 8.76
C SER A 101 -9.01 -13.48 7.52
N PRO A 102 -9.32 -12.93 6.33
CA PRO A 102 -9.61 -13.77 5.17
C PRO A 102 -8.44 -14.68 4.74
N ILE A 103 -7.19 -14.24 4.94
CA ILE A 103 -5.99 -15.04 4.64
C ILE A 103 -5.80 -16.12 5.70
N LEU A 104 -5.96 -15.77 6.98
CA LEU A 104 -5.86 -16.70 8.11
C LEU A 104 -6.93 -17.80 8.06
N ASP A 105 -8.14 -17.47 7.62
CA ASP A 105 -9.23 -18.41 7.42
C ASP A 105 -9.02 -19.31 6.19
N GLY A 106 -7.93 -19.10 5.44
CA GLY A 106 -7.65 -19.82 4.21
C GLY A 106 -8.60 -19.50 3.07
N ARG A 107 -9.34 -18.38 3.12
CA ARG A 107 -10.30 -17.94 2.08
C ARG A 107 -9.65 -17.10 1.00
N ALA A 108 -8.66 -16.28 1.37
CA ALA A 108 -8.01 -15.33 0.48
C ALA A 108 -6.50 -15.61 0.34
N ASP A 109 -5.96 -15.21 -0.82
CA ASP A 109 -4.52 -15.11 -1.07
C ASP A 109 -4.11 -13.63 -1.15
N VAL A 110 -5.05 -12.74 -1.49
CA VAL A 110 -4.91 -11.28 -1.52
C VAL A 110 -6.15 -10.62 -0.92
N VAL A 111 -5.94 -9.59 -0.10
CA VAL A 111 -6.99 -8.75 0.49
C VAL A 111 -6.70 -7.28 0.21
N TYR A 112 -7.65 -6.58 -0.38
CA TYR A 112 -7.64 -5.14 -0.58
C TYR A 112 -8.44 -4.47 0.54
N GLY A 113 -7.88 -3.45 1.18
CA GLY A 113 -8.60 -2.57 2.08
C GLY A 113 -9.36 -1.53 1.26
N SER A 114 -10.68 -1.50 1.30
CA SER A 114 -11.47 -0.54 0.53
C SER A 114 -11.94 0.65 1.36
N ARG A 115 -11.69 1.85 0.87
CA ARG A 115 -12.22 3.11 1.44
C ARG A 115 -13.71 3.32 1.13
N PHE A 116 -14.27 2.53 0.21
CA PHE A 116 -15.65 2.69 -0.28
C PHE A 116 -16.56 1.51 0.07
N ALA A 117 -16.00 0.40 0.56
CA ALA A 117 -16.76 -0.74 1.05
C ALA A 117 -16.85 -0.73 2.58
N GLY A 118 -17.92 -1.30 3.11
CA GLY A 118 -18.15 -1.43 4.56
C GLY A 118 -19.02 -0.33 5.16
N GLY A 119 -19.36 -0.51 6.44
CA GLY A 119 -20.21 0.40 7.23
C GLY A 119 -19.46 1.20 8.30
N GLU A 120 -18.13 1.20 8.25
CA GLU A 120 -17.29 1.88 9.24
C GLU A 120 -17.22 3.40 9.00
N CYS A 121 -16.90 4.14 10.07
CA CYS A 121 -16.70 5.58 9.99
C CYS A 121 -15.46 5.90 9.12
N HIS A 122 -15.62 6.83 8.18
CA HIS A 122 -14.53 7.31 7.33
C HIS A 122 -14.64 8.83 7.14
N ARG A 123 -13.50 9.50 6.95
CA ARG A 123 -13.50 10.94 6.63
C ARG A 123 -14.09 11.11 5.23
N VAL A 124 -15.01 12.09 5.08
CA VAL A 124 -15.61 12.39 3.77
C VAL A 124 -14.52 12.86 2.81
N LEU A 125 -14.33 12.09 1.73
CA LEU A 125 -13.38 12.39 0.68
C LEU A 125 -13.87 13.52 -0.23
N TYR A 126 -12.94 14.28 -0.80
CA TYR A 126 -13.26 15.27 -1.83
C TYR A 126 -13.98 14.60 -3.01
N PHE A 127 -15.14 15.16 -3.37
CA PHE A 127 -16.04 14.59 -4.37
C PHE A 127 -15.33 14.20 -5.68
N TRP A 128 -14.55 15.12 -6.28
CA TRP A 128 -13.87 14.86 -7.54
C TRP A 128 -12.74 13.82 -7.43
N HIS A 129 -12.12 13.67 -6.25
CA HIS A 129 -11.18 12.56 -6.03
C HIS A 129 -11.90 11.22 -5.98
N SER A 130 -13.06 11.18 -5.32
CA SER A 130 -13.89 9.97 -5.27
C SER A 130 -14.38 9.59 -6.67
N VAL A 131 -14.80 10.55 -7.49
CA VAL A 131 -15.18 10.31 -8.89
C VAL A 131 -13.98 9.81 -9.71
N GLY A 132 -12.82 10.46 -9.59
CA GLY A 132 -11.61 10.03 -10.28
C GLY A 132 -11.17 8.62 -9.90
N ASN A 133 -11.17 8.28 -8.61
CA ASN A 133 -10.86 6.93 -8.15
C ASN A 133 -11.87 5.91 -8.66
N LYS A 134 -13.18 6.17 -8.54
CA LYS A 134 -14.23 5.28 -9.07
C LYS A 134 -14.05 5.04 -10.57
N PHE A 135 -13.70 6.08 -11.34
CA PHE A 135 -13.42 5.94 -12.77
C PHE A 135 -12.20 5.04 -13.03
N LEU A 136 -11.07 5.27 -12.34
CA LEU A 136 -9.86 4.45 -12.49
C LEU A 136 -10.11 2.99 -12.07
N THR A 137 -10.82 2.78 -10.97
CA THR A 137 -11.22 1.46 -10.48
C THR A 137 -12.12 0.75 -11.47
N MET A 138 -13.16 1.43 -12.00
CA MET A 138 -14.02 0.90 -13.05
C MET A 138 -13.21 0.50 -14.28
N LEU A 139 -12.31 1.36 -14.75
CA LEU A 139 -11.48 1.07 -15.91
C LEU A 139 -10.58 -0.15 -15.65
N SER A 140 -9.95 -0.23 -14.48
CA SER A 140 -9.15 -1.39 -14.09
C SER A 140 -10.00 -2.67 -14.05
N ASN A 141 -11.19 -2.62 -13.47
CA ASN A 141 -12.13 -3.75 -13.41
C ASN A 141 -12.51 -4.25 -14.81
N MET A 142 -12.74 -3.35 -15.78
CA MET A 142 -13.05 -3.73 -17.16
C MET A 142 -11.94 -4.57 -17.81
N PHE A 143 -10.67 -4.26 -17.54
CA PHE A 143 -9.54 -4.98 -18.13
C PHE A 143 -9.13 -6.23 -17.35
N THR A 144 -9.24 -6.18 -16.02
CA THR A 144 -8.84 -7.28 -15.13
C THR A 144 -9.95 -8.30 -14.92
N ASN A 145 -11.18 -7.98 -15.31
CA ASN A 145 -12.41 -8.71 -14.97
C ASN A 145 -12.55 -8.96 -13.46
N LEU A 146 -12.01 -8.06 -12.65
CA LEU A 146 -12.26 -7.98 -11.22
C LEU A 146 -13.44 -7.03 -10.95
N ASN A 147 -13.98 -7.09 -9.74
CA ASN A 147 -15.02 -6.18 -9.27
C ASN A 147 -14.60 -5.49 -7.98
N LEU A 148 -13.44 -4.82 -8.02
CA LEU A 148 -12.93 -4.07 -6.88
C LEU A 148 -13.71 -2.78 -6.69
N THR A 149 -13.92 -2.38 -5.45
CA THR A 149 -14.48 -1.07 -5.08
C THR A 149 -13.42 0.01 -4.95
N ASP A 150 -12.18 -0.35 -4.63
CA ASP A 150 -11.06 0.60 -4.47
C ASP A 150 -9.70 0.01 -4.90
N MET A 151 -9.34 0.19 -6.18
CA MET A 151 -8.07 -0.32 -6.72
C MET A 151 -6.85 0.48 -6.22
N GLU A 152 -7.01 1.79 -6.03
CA GLU A 152 -5.96 2.76 -5.66
C GLU A 152 -5.69 2.81 -4.13
N THR A 153 -6.10 1.80 -3.39
CA THR A 153 -5.89 1.71 -1.93
C THR A 153 -4.45 1.38 -1.56
N CYS A 154 -3.94 1.92 -0.44
CA CYS A 154 -2.64 1.51 0.10
C CYS A 154 -2.67 0.08 0.65
N TYR A 155 -3.72 -0.26 1.41
CA TYR A 155 -3.80 -1.56 2.09
C TYR A 155 -4.05 -2.68 1.09
N LYS A 156 -2.95 -3.24 0.61
CA LYS A 156 -2.90 -4.49 -0.13
C LYS A 156 -2.16 -5.50 0.73
N VAL A 157 -2.93 -6.45 1.27
CA VAL A 157 -2.39 -7.57 2.02
C VAL A 157 -2.31 -8.77 1.10
N MET A 158 -1.16 -9.43 1.05
CA MET A 158 -0.96 -10.56 0.15
C MET A 158 -0.03 -11.58 0.79
N LYS A 159 -0.27 -12.86 0.53
CA LYS A 159 0.72 -13.89 0.87
C LYS A 159 2.04 -13.58 0.16
N LYS A 160 3.15 -13.88 0.80
CA LYS A 160 4.49 -13.61 0.24
C LYS A 160 4.70 -14.28 -1.12
N GLU A 161 4.17 -15.49 -1.31
CA GLU A 161 4.21 -16.19 -2.61
C GLU A 161 3.54 -15.39 -3.75
N VAL A 162 2.45 -14.66 -3.45
CA VAL A 162 1.77 -13.79 -4.41
C VAL A 162 2.65 -12.59 -4.73
N ALA A 163 3.17 -11.92 -3.71
CA ALA A 163 4.03 -10.74 -3.88
C ALA A 163 5.30 -11.03 -4.68
N LEU A 164 5.85 -12.25 -4.55
CA LEU A 164 7.04 -12.70 -5.27
C LEU A 164 6.75 -13.28 -6.66
N SER A 165 5.48 -13.58 -6.98
CA SER A 165 5.09 -14.14 -8.27
C SER A 165 5.23 -13.16 -9.44
N PHE A 166 5.38 -11.87 -9.15
CA PHE A 166 5.55 -10.83 -10.16
C PHE A 166 6.54 -9.75 -9.71
N LYS A 167 7.16 -9.08 -10.68
CA LYS A 167 8.04 -7.94 -10.43
C LYS A 167 7.29 -6.63 -10.66
N ILE A 168 7.29 -5.71 -9.70
CA ILE A 168 6.79 -4.34 -9.89
C ILE A 168 7.78 -3.58 -10.79
N GLU A 169 7.31 -2.74 -11.71
CA GLU A 169 8.11 -2.01 -12.71
C GLU A 169 7.91 -0.50 -12.60
N GLU A 170 6.70 -0.06 -12.26
CA GLU A 170 6.43 1.35 -11.97
C GLU A 170 7.08 1.76 -10.67
N ASN A 171 7.69 2.95 -10.68
CA ASN A 171 8.40 3.47 -9.50
C ASN A 171 7.53 4.44 -8.67
N ARG A 172 6.40 4.94 -9.19
CA ARG A 172 5.50 5.88 -8.50
C ARG A 172 4.10 5.26 -8.33
N PHE A 173 3.05 6.09 -8.22
CA PHE A 173 1.65 5.64 -8.03
C PHE A 173 1.09 4.74 -9.14
N GLY A 174 1.69 4.71 -10.34
CA GLY A 174 1.33 3.74 -11.38
C GLY A 174 1.50 2.27 -10.96
N MET A 175 2.18 2.02 -9.83
CA MET A 175 2.29 0.70 -9.23
C MET A 175 0.94 0.11 -8.81
N GLU A 176 -0.04 0.93 -8.42
CA GLU A 176 -1.32 0.46 -7.89
C GLU A 176 -2.13 -0.29 -8.98
N PRO A 177 -2.33 0.28 -10.19
CA PRO A 177 -2.93 -0.46 -11.29
C PRO A 177 -2.03 -1.58 -11.83
N GLU A 178 -0.70 -1.44 -11.77
CA GLU A 178 0.22 -2.49 -12.18
C GLU A 178 0.08 -3.76 -11.33
N ILE A 179 0.14 -3.60 -10.00
CA ILE A 179 0.01 -4.72 -9.05
C ILE A 179 -1.33 -5.41 -9.26
N THR A 180 -2.40 -4.64 -9.39
CA THR A 180 -3.74 -5.18 -9.61
C THR A 180 -3.84 -5.98 -10.90
N ALA A 181 -3.29 -5.46 -12.01
CA ALA A 181 -3.23 -6.19 -13.28
C ALA A 181 -2.42 -7.50 -13.18
N LYS A 182 -1.29 -7.48 -12.48
CA LYS A 182 -0.44 -8.66 -12.29
C LYS A 182 -1.08 -9.71 -11.38
N ILE A 183 -1.76 -9.27 -10.32
CA ILE A 183 -2.53 -10.16 -9.44
C ILE A 183 -3.72 -10.78 -10.19
N ALA A 184 -4.45 -9.99 -10.99
CA ALA A 184 -5.62 -10.47 -11.74
C ALA A 184 -5.28 -11.58 -12.77
N LYS A 185 -4.06 -11.55 -13.31
CA LYS A 185 -3.55 -12.61 -14.22
C LYS A 185 -3.17 -13.90 -13.49
N GLY A 186 -2.92 -13.83 -12.19
CA GLY A 186 -2.72 -15.00 -11.35
C GLY A 186 -4.05 -15.67 -11.00
N LYS A 187 -3.99 -16.94 -10.60
CA LYS A 187 -5.16 -17.69 -10.11
C LYS A 187 -5.28 -17.55 -8.60
N TRP A 188 -5.43 -16.32 -8.13
CA TRP A 188 -5.48 -15.99 -6.70
C TRP A 188 -6.90 -15.70 -6.23
N ARG A 189 -7.19 -16.01 -4.96
CA ARG A 189 -8.46 -15.63 -4.33
C ARG A 189 -8.33 -14.23 -3.75
N ILE A 190 -9.06 -13.28 -4.35
CA ILE A 190 -8.98 -11.85 -4.03
C ILE A 190 -10.23 -11.45 -3.25
N TYR A 191 -10.06 -10.78 -2.12
CA TYR A 191 -11.14 -10.27 -1.28
C TYR A 191 -10.95 -8.77 -1.01
N GLU A 192 -12.05 -8.10 -0.67
CA GLU A 192 -12.05 -6.72 -0.18
C GLU A 192 -12.60 -6.65 1.24
N VAL A 193 -12.00 -5.80 2.08
CA VAL A 193 -12.43 -5.51 3.45
C VAL A 193 -12.56 -4.00 3.60
N GLY A 194 -13.69 -3.52 4.14
CA GLY A 194 -13.88 -2.09 4.39
C GLY A 194 -12.92 -1.56 5.45
N ILE A 195 -12.33 -0.38 5.19
CA ILE A 195 -11.33 0.26 6.05
C ILE A 195 -11.69 1.72 6.33
N SER A 196 -11.24 2.21 7.49
CA SER A 196 -11.27 3.63 7.81
C SER A 196 -10.14 4.35 7.08
N TYR A 197 -10.37 5.61 6.73
CA TYR A 197 -9.39 6.44 6.05
C TYR A 197 -9.54 7.90 6.44
N SER A 198 -8.43 8.47 6.90
CA SER A 198 -8.30 9.85 7.38
C SER A 198 -7.38 10.64 6.45
N GLY A 199 -7.78 10.76 5.17
CA GLY A 199 -6.95 11.40 4.15
C GLY A 199 -6.57 12.84 4.50
N ARG A 200 -5.31 13.21 4.19
CA ARG A 200 -4.79 14.57 4.28
C ARG A 200 -5.54 15.49 3.31
N THR A 201 -5.74 16.72 3.74
CA THR A 201 -6.13 17.85 2.89
C THR A 201 -4.98 18.27 1.98
N TYR A 202 -5.27 19.10 0.98
CA TYR A 202 -4.22 19.67 0.14
C TYR A 202 -3.24 20.55 0.92
N GLU A 203 -3.72 21.29 1.92
CA GLU A 203 -2.91 22.13 2.81
C GLU A 203 -1.98 21.29 3.70
N GLU A 204 -2.41 20.09 4.07
CA GLU A 204 -1.62 19.09 4.81
C GLU A 204 -0.62 18.32 3.90
N GLY A 205 -0.48 18.73 2.63
CA GLY A 205 0.56 18.23 1.73
C GLY A 205 0.19 16.96 0.97
N LYS A 206 -1.08 16.80 0.56
CA LYS A 206 -1.50 15.67 -0.30
C LYS A 206 -0.63 15.57 -1.56
N LYS A 207 0.07 14.44 -1.71
CA LYS A 207 1.09 14.22 -2.76
C LYS A 207 0.53 13.81 -4.14
N ILE A 208 -0.80 13.62 -4.27
CA ILE A 208 -1.45 13.09 -5.48
C ILE A 208 -2.06 14.21 -6.33
N GLY A 209 -1.79 14.21 -7.64
CA GLY A 209 -2.36 15.16 -8.61
C GLY A 209 -2.95 14.53 -9.87
N TRP A 210 -3.46 15.37 -10.78
CA TRP A 210 -4.10 14.93 -12.03
C TRP A 210 -3.14 14.17 -12.98
N LYS A 211 -1.84 14.50 -12.94
CA LYS A 211 -0.80 13.80 -13.71
C LYS A 211 -0.68 12.33 -13.29
N ASP A 212 -0.87 12.05 -12.01
CA ASP A 212 -0.87 10.67 -11.49
C ASP A 212 -2.09 9.91 -12.00
N GLY A 213 -3.26 10.56 -12.10
CA GLY A 213 -4.45 9.96 -12.72
C GLY A 213 -4.25 9.60 -14.20
N VAL A 214 -3.64 10.48 -14.99
CA VAL A 214 -3.29 10.16 -16.40
C VAL A 214 -2.29 9.02 -16.47
N ARG A 215 -1.28 9.01 -15.59
CA ARG A 215 -0.31 7.91 -15.53
C ARG A 215 -0.98 6.59 -15.14
N ALA A 216 -1.95 6.60 -14.22
CA ALA A 216 -2.71 5.43 -13.82
C ALA A 216 -3.46 4.83 -15.02
N ILE A 217 -4.14 5.64 -15.83
CA ILE A 217 -4.81 5.18 -17.07
C ILE A 217 -3.80 4.50 -18.01
N ILE A 218 -2.64 5.14 -18.24
CA ILE A 218 -1.59 4.56 -19.09
C ILE A 218 -1.12 3.20 -18.53
N CYS A 219 -0.97 3.09 -17.21
CA CYS A 219 -0.54 1.84 -16.56
C CYS A 219 -1.61 0.76 -16.67
N ILE A 220 -2.89 1.09 -16.49
CA ILE A 220 -4.01 0.15 -16.69
C ILE A 220 -3.95 -0.43 -18.10
N LEU A 221 -3.83 0.42 -19.13
CA LEU A 221 -3.74 -0.05 -20.52
C LEU A 221 -2.46 -0.86 -20.77
N LYS A 222 -1.30 -0.35 -20.34
CA LYS A 222 0.02 -0.98 -20.54
C LYS A 222 0.05 -2.39 -19.96
N TYR A 223 -0.37 -2.56 -18.70
CA TYR A 223 -0.21 -3.82 -17.98
C TYR A 223 -1.31 -4.84 -18.25
N ASN A 224 -2.46 -4.44 -18.79
CA ASN A 224 -3.51 -5.38 -19.16
C ASN A 224 -3.47 -5.79 -20.64
N LEU A 225 -2.99 -4.92 -21.55
CA LEU A 225 -3.01 -5.21 -23.00
C LEU A 225 -1.67 -5.70 -23.57
N PHE A 226 -0.54 -5.30 -22.99
CA PHE A 226 0.78 -5.48 -23.63
C PHE A 226 1.81 -6.24 -22.77
N ARG A 227 1.44 -6.62 -21.56
CA ARG A 227 2.27 -7.32 -20.58
C ARG A 227 1.46 -8.45 -19.98
#